data_AF-K2CV29-F1
#
_entry.id   AF-K2CV29-F1
#
_cell.length_a   1.000
_cell.length_b   1.000
_cell.length_c   1.000
_cell.angle_alpha   90.00
_cell.angle_beta   90.00
_cell.angle_gamma   90.00
#
_symmetry.space_group_name_H-M   'P 1'
#
loop_
_entity.id
_entity.type
_entity.pdbx_description
1 polymer ?
#
loop_
_entity_poly.entity_id
_entity_poly.type
_entity_poly.pdbx_seq_one_letter_code
_entity_poly.pdbx_strand_id
1 'polypeptide(L)'
;MNTKQPISNTPGGLLVKLKDKILLNLEIDLFKLKYLIDNFVVNNFNGIENSSKVHFAKVNLYNEFTKNRMTIKVFFKFLHIIKIKQIKFTITLTTVNNKTVEVSEEIAISHFLEDDEKEGGKND
;
A
#
# COMPACT_ATOMS: atom_id res chain seq x y z
N MET A 1 -16.75 -21.50 25.49
CA MET A 1 -15.44 -20.95 25.05
C MET A 1 -15.71 -19.75 24.17
N ASN A 2 -15.39 -18.54 24.64
CA ASN A 2 -15.65 -17.30 23.91
C ASN A 2 -14.46 -17.04 22.96
N THR A 3 -14.58 -17.44 21.70
CA THR A 3 -13.60 -17.10 20.67
C THR A 3 -13.71 -15.62 20.35
N LYS A 4 -12.84 -14.78 20.95
CA LYS A 4 -12.63 -13.41 20.49
C LYS A 4 -12.20 -13.49 19.02
N GLN A 5 -13.09 -13.18 18.10
CA GLN A 5 -12.69 -13.00 16.71
C GLN A 5 -11.69 -11.84 16.68
N PRO A 6 -10.54 -11.97 16.00
CA PRO A 6 -9.62 -10.85 15.86
C PRO A 6 -10.37 -9.72 15.17
N ILE A 7 -10.48 -8.59 15.84
CA ILE A 7 -11.04 -7.37 15.28
C ILE A 7 -10.20 -7.07 14.04
N SER A 8 -10.79 -7.24 12.85
CA SER A 8 -10.16 -6.85 11.60
C SER A 8 -10.00 -5.33 11.64
N ASN A 9 -8.78 -4.86 11.90
CA ASN A 9 -8.42 -3.44 11.91
C ASN A 9 -8.56 -2.75 10.53
N THR A 10 -9.17 -3.41 9.55
CA THR A 10 -9.40 -2.89 8.21
C THR A 10 -10.91 -2.82 7.94
N PRO A 11 -11.50 -1.62 7.85
CA PRO A 11 -12.89 -1.46 7.43
C PRO A 11 -13.07 -2.04 6.00
N GLY A 12 -14.10 -2.88 5.82
CA GLY A 12 -14.48 -3.64 4.62
C GLY A 12 -13.94 -3.14 3.27
N GLY A 13 -12.71 -3.56 2.93
CA GLY A 13 -12.12 -3.33 1.61
C GLY A 13 -11.93 -1.86 1.21
N LEU A 14 -11.98 -0.90 2.15
CA LEU A 14 -11.85 0.54 1.82
C LEU A 14 -10.54 0.84 1.07
N LEU A 15 -9.42 0.31 1.57
CA LEU A 15 -8.11 0.48 0.94
C LEU A 15 -8.03 -0.16 -0.44
N VAL A 16 -8.71 -1.30 -0.64
CA VAL A 16 -8.82 -1.95 -1.95
C VAL A 16 -9.59 -1.06 -2.92
N LYS A 17 -10.74 -0.52 -2.48
CA LYS A 17 -11.54 0.43 -3.28
C LYS A 17 -10.77 1.71 -3.61
N LEU A 18 -10.00 2.25 -2.67
CA LEU A 18 -9.14 3.42 -2.91
C LEU A 18 -8.06 3.09 -3.95
N LYS A 19 -7.38 1.94 -3.80
CA LYS A 19 -6.39 1.45 -4.76
C LYS A 19 -7.01 1.31 -6.16
N ASP A 20 -8.17 0.67 -6.28
CA ASP A 20 -8.85 0.48 -7.57
C ASP A 20 -9.26 1.83 -8.21
N LYS A 21 -9.75 2.78 -7.41
CA LYS A 21 -10.04 4.14 -7.90
C LYS A 21 -8.79 4.85 -8.37
N ILE A 22 -7.66 4.72 -7.66
CA ILE A 22 -6.40 5.33 -8.06
C ILE A 22 -5.92 4.71 -9.38
N LEU A 23 -5.92 3.39 -9.49
CA LEU A 23 -5.58 2.68 -10.73
C LEU A 23 -6.43 3.16 -11.91
N LEU A 24 -7.75 3.28 -11.70
CA LEU A 24 -8.67 3.78 -12.72
C LEU A 24 -8.35 5.22 -13.13
N ASN A 25 -8.19 6.14 -12.18
CA ASN A 25 -7.93 7.56 -12.46
C ASN A 25 -6.55 7.80 -13.09
N LEU A 26 -5.58 6.91 -12.85
CA LEU A 26 -4.26 6.96 -13.46
C LEU A 26 -4.14 6.11 -14.73
N GLU A 27 -5.24 5.51 -15.19
CA GLU A 27 -5.28 4.62 -16.36
C GLU A 27 -4.25 3.47 -16.28
N ILE A 28 -4.05 2.94 -15.08
CA ILE A 28 -3.17 1.81 -14.79
C ILE A 28 -4.00 0.54 -14.77
N ASP A 29 -3.95 -0.22 -15.86
CA ASP A 29 -4.50 -1.57 -15.91
C ASP A 29 -3.62 -2.60 -15.17
N LEU A 30 -4.08 -3.85 -15.13
CA LEU A 30 -3.34 -4.93 -14.46
C LEU A 30 -1.99 -5.25 -15.11
N PHE A 31 -1.82 -5.02 -16.42
CA PHE A 31 -0.56 -5.25 -17.12
C PHE A 31 0.46 -4.18 -16.76
N LYS A 32 0.06 -2.90 -16.78
CA LYS A 32 0.88 -1.78 -16.33
C LYS A 32 1.25 -1.93 -14.85
N LEU A 33 0.30 -2.33 -14.01
CA LEU A 33 0.58 -2.60 -12.60
C LEU A 33 1.63 -3.70 -12.43
N LYS A 34 1.48 -4.83 -13.15
CA LYS A 34 2.48 -5.91 -13.14
C LYS A 34 3.86 -5.41 -13.58
N TYR A 35 3.92 -4.64 -14.66
CA TYR A 35 5.17 -4.04 -15.15
C TYR A 35 5.83 -3.11 -14.11
N LEU A 36 5.04 -2.28 -13.42
CA LEU A 36 5.53 -1.40 -12.36
C LEU A 36 6.10 -2.20 -11.17
N ILE A 37 5.45 -3.29 -10.78
CA ILE A 37 5.95 -4.21 -9.75
C ILE A 37 7.26 -4.86 -10.22
N ASP A 38 7.30 -5.37 -11.45
CA ASP A 38 8.48 -6.04 -12.00
C ASP A 38 9.69 -5.10 -11.99
N ASN A 39 9.52 -3.86 -12.46
CA ASN A 39 10.53 -2.82 -12.43
C ASN A 39 10.96 -2.46 -11.00
N PHE A 40 10.00 -2.32 -10.08
CA PHE A 40 10.30 -2.01 -8.69
C PHE A 40 11.17 -3.11 -8.07
N VAL A 41 10.82 -4.38 -8.25
CA VAL A 41 11.60 -5.50 -7.70
C VAL A 41 12.98 -5.57 -8.34
N VAL A 42 13.09 -5.49 -9.68
CA VAL A 42 14.39 -5.58 -10.36
C VAL A 42 15.35 -4.47 -9.89
N ASN A 43 14.84 -3.24 -9.72
CA ASN A 43 15.64 -2.12 -9.24
C ASN A 43 16.10 -2.30 -7.79
N ASN A 44 15.25 -2.85 -6.91
CA ASN A 44 15.62 -3.10 -5.50
C ASN A 44 16.58 -4.28 -5.32
N PHE A 45 16.62 -5.21 -6.29
CA PHE A 45 17.55 -6.34 -6.29
C PHE A 45 18.79 -6.09 -7.15
N ASN A 46 19.20 -4.82 -7.33
CA ASN A 46 20.40 -4.41 -8.07
C ASN A 46 20.51 -5.02 -9.49
N GLY A 47 19.38 -5.16 -10.20
CA GLY A 47 19.38 -5.67 -11.58
C GLY A 47 19.55 -7.19 -11.72
N ILE A 48 19.40 -7.96 -10.63
CA ILE A 48 19.46 -9.43 -10.71
C ILE A 48 18.13 -9.98 -11.25
N GLU A 49 17.97 -10.02 -12.57
CA GLU A 49 16.68 -10.31 -13.20
C GLU A 49 16.19 -11.78 -13.07
N ASN A 50 17.10 -12.72 -12.81
CA ASN A 50 16.85 -14.17 -12.95
C ASN A 50 17.09 -14.98 -11.67
N SER A 51 16.98 -14.37 -10.49
CA SER A 51 17.02 -15.13 -9.23
C SER A 51 15.62 -15.61 -8.84
N SER A 52 15.55 -16.81 -8.23
CA SER A 52 14.31 -17.34 -7.66
C SER A 52 13.70 -16.36 -6.64
N LYS A 53 14.54 -15.70 -5.83
CA LYS A 53 14.15 -14.64 -4.89
C LYS A 53 13.38 -13.50 -5.56
N VAL A 54 13.88 -13.01 -6.70
CA VAL A 54 13.24 -11.93 -7.47
C VAL A 54 11.91 -12.39 -8.05
N HIS A 55 11.83 -13.61 -8.57
CA HIS A 55 10.57 -14.18 -9.03
C HIS A 55 9.53 -14.27 -7.90
N PHE A 56 9.92 -14.79 -6.72
CA PHE A 56 9.03 -14.86 -5.57
C PHE A 56 8.57 -13.47 -5.10
N ALA A 57 9.46 -12.48 -5.07
CA ALA A 57 9.10 -11.11 -4.70
C ALA A 57 8.07 -10.49 -5.65
N LYS A 58 8.26 -10.64 -6.98
CA LYS A 58 7.31 -10.18 -8.01
C LYS A 58 5.92 -10.78 -7.80
N VAL A 59 5.86 -12.11 -7.68
CA VAL A 59 4.60 -12.85 -7.49
C VAL A 59 3.91 -12.47 -6.17
N ASN A 60 4.67 -12.36 -5.08
CA ASN A 60 4.12 -11.99 -3.78
C ASN A 60 3.50 -10.59 -3.79
N LEU A 61 4.20 -9.59 -4.35
CA LEU A 61 3.66 -8.24 -4.45
C LEU A 61 2.43 -8.17 -5.34
N TYR A 62 2.45 -8.85 -6.48
CA TYR A 62 1.30 -8.93 -7.37
C TYR A 62 0.08 -9.55 -6.66
N ASN A 63 0.29 -10.63 -5.92
CA ASN A 63 -0.76 -11.27 -5.12
C ASN A 63 -1.23 -10.38 -3.97
N GLU A 64 -0.36 -9.58 -3.35
CA GLU A 64 -0.76 -8.61 -2.32
C GLU A 64 -1.71 -7.54 -2.86
N PHE A 65 -1.47 -7.04 -4.08
CA PHE A 65 -2.27 -5.95 -4.67
C PHE A 65 -3.56 -6.40 -5.35
N THR A 66 -3.68 -7.70 -5.63
CA THR A 66 -4.87 -8.31 -6.25
C THR A 66 -5.79 -8.98 -5.23
N LYS A 67 -5.40 -9.08 -3.95
CA LYS A 67 -6.27 -9.59 -2.89
C LYS A 67 -7.45 -8.64 -2.61
N ASN A 68 -8.59 -9.22 -2.25
CA ASN A 68 -9.80 -8.51 -1.79
C ASN A 68 -9.65 -7.87 -0.39
N ARG A 69 -8.46 -7.93 0.20
CA ARG A 69 -8.12 -7.33 1.49
C ARG A 69 -6.68 -6.82 1.45
N MET A 70 -6.47 -5.65 2.04
CA MET A 70 -5.18 -4.96 2.03
C MET A 70 -4.94 -4.28 3.37
N THR A 71 -3.73 -4.35 3.90
CA THR A 71 -3.32 -3.59 5.09
C THR A 71 -2.86 -2.20 4.69
N ILE A 72 -2.81 -1.26 5.63
CA ILE A 72 -2.32 0.10 5.36
C ILE A 72 -0.86 0.09 4.84
N LYS A 73 -0.01 -0.79 5.36
CA LYS A 73 1.38 -0.98 4.89
C LYS A 73 1.44 -1.40 3.42
N VAL A 74 0.61 -2.37 3.03
CA VAL A 74 0.53 -2.83 1.63
C VAL A 74 -0.01 -1.70 0.73
N PHE A 75 -0.96 -0.89 1.22
CA PHE A 75 -1.48 0.26 0.49
C PHE A 75 -0.39 1.33 0.25
N PHE A 76 0.40 1.70 1.25
CA PHE A 76 1.52 2.63 1.07
C PHE A 76 2.62 2.07 0.16
N LYS A 77 2.92 0.77 0.27
CA LYS A 77 3.82 0.10 -0.67
C LYS A 77 3.32 0.19 -2.11
N PHE A 78 2.02 0.01 -2.34
CA PHE A 78 1.40 0.21 -3.64
C PHE A 78 1.61 1.64 -4.16
N LEU A 79 1.35 2.65 -3.33
CA LEU A 79 1.52 4.06 -3.70
C LEU A 79 2.97 4.39 -4.09
N HIS A 80 3.93 3.80 -3.38
CA HIS A 80 5.34 3.92 -3.72
C HIS A 80 5.68 3.28 -5.07
N ILE A 81 5.18 2.07 -5.35
CA ILE A 81 5.44 1.34 -6.62
C ILE A 81 4.90 2.11 -7.83
N ILE A 82 3.73 2.74 -7.70
CA ILE A 82 3.17 3.58 -8.77
C ILE A 82 3.76 5.01 -8.76
N LYS A 83 4.79 5.26 -7.95
CA LYS A 83 5.56 6.51 -7.87
C LYS A 83 4.72 7.74 -7.47
N ILE A 84 3.78 7.57 -6.53
CA ILE A 84 3.09 8.72 -5.92
C ILE A 84 4.09 9.50 -5.06
N LYS A 85 4.20 10.80 -5.31
CA LYS A 85 5.05 11.70 -4.54
C LYS A 85 4.46 12.02 -3.16
N GLN A 86 3.16 12.27 -3.09
CA GLN A 86 2.53 12.89 -1.93
C GLN A 86 1.08 12.48 -1.70
N ILE A 87 0.79 12.22 -0.42
CA ILE A 87 -0.47 12.06 0.31
C ILE A 87 -1.17 13.35 0.72
N LYS A 88 -2.45 13.62 0.41
CA LYS A 88 -3.27 14.50 1.28
C LYS A 88 -4.45 13.72 1.84
N PHE A 89 -4.52 13.59 3.16
CA PHE A 89 -5.67 13.02 3.85
C PHE A 89 -6.56 14.14 4.36
N THR A 90 -7.80 14.18 3.90
CA THR A 90 -8.82 15.09 4.43
C THR A 90 -9.89 14.27 5.13
N ILE A 91 -10.08 14.52 6.42
CA ILE A 91 -11.11 13.93 7.25
C ILE A 91 -12.18 14.98 7.47
N THR A 92 -13.33 14.78 6.84
CA THR A 92 -14.52 15.59 7.05
C THR A 92 -15.47 14.86 8.00
N LEU A 93 -15.74 15.45 9.16
CA LEU A 93 -16.62 14.92 10.19
C LEU A 93 -17.85 15.80 10.29
N THR A 94 -19.04 15.19 10.25
CA THR A 94 -20.27 15.88 10.62
C THR A 94 -20.70 15.37 11.98
N THR A 95 -20.70 16.27 12.97
CA THR A 95 -21.14 15.94 14.33
C THR A 95 -22.66 15.79 14.39
N VAL A 96 -23.18 15.18 15.45
CA VAL A 96 -24.63 15.06 15.71
C VAL A 96 -25.37 16.40 15.75
N ASN A 97 -24.64 17.50 15.99
CA ASN A 97 -25.18 18.86 16.00
C ASN A 97 -25.08 19.55 14.62
N ASN A 98 -24.89 18.79 13.54
CA ASN A 98 -24.70 19.28 12.17
C ASN A 98 -23.51 20.25 11.99
N LYS A 99 -22.59 20.31 12.95
CA LYS A 99 -21.32 21.02 12.76
C LYS A 99 -20.40 20.14 11.93
N THR A 100 -19.94 20.68 10.80
CA THR A 100 -18.88 20.09 9.99
C THR A 100 -17.51 20.52 10.52
N VAL A 101 -16.61 19.57 10.68
CA VAL A 101 -15.21 19.78 11.03
C VAL A 101 -14.38 19.12 9.94
N GLU A 102 -13.41 19.86 9.40
CA GLU A 102 -12.47 19.34 8.41
C GLU A 102 -11.06 19.39 9.00
N VAL A 103 -10.35 18.27 8.94
CA VAL A 103 -8.93 18.19 9.28
C VAL A 103 -8.21 17.65 8.05
N SER A 104 -7.17 18.36 7.61
CA SER A 104 -6.36 17.96 6.47
C SER A 104 -4.90 17.82 6.87
N GLU A 105 -4.28 16.71 6.50
CA GLU A 105 -2.86 16.44 6.72
C GLU A 105 -2.19 15.99 5.42
N GLU A 106 -0.97 16.48 5.23
CA GLU A 106 -0.16 16.23 4.04
C GLU A 106 1.03 15.35 4.41
N ILE A 107 1.23 14.27 3.68
CA ILE A 107 2.24 13.26 4.02
C ILE A 107 3.04 12.87 2.77
N ALA A 108 4.36 13.03 2.83
CA ALA A 108 5.24 12.51 1.79
C ALA A 108 5.31 10.98 1.87
N ILE A 109 5.24 10.30 0.72
CA ILE A 109 5.25 8.82 0.69
C ILE A 109 6.61 8.25 1.12
N SER A 110 7.69 9.01 0.94
CA SER A 110 9.03 8.62 1.40
C SER A 110 9.10 8.30 2.89
N HIS A 111 8.32 9.00 3.72
CA HIS A 111 8.35 8.81 5.18
C HIS A 111 7.88 7.41 5.63
N PHE A 112 7.11 6.69 4.82
CA PHE A 112 6.61 5.35 5.17
C PHE A 112 7.60 4.21 4.83
N LEU A 113 8.75 4.52 4.23
CA LEU A 113 9.74 3.53 3.80
C LEU A 113 10.93 3.45 4.75
N GLU A 114 11.22 4.52 5.51
CA GLU A 114 12.35 4.59 6.44
C GLU A 114 12.17 3.68 7.67
N ASP A 115 10.94 3.25 7.96
CA ASP A 115 10.64 2.36 9.08
C ASP A 115 10.96 0.88 8.77
N ASP A 116 11.04 0.49 7.50
CA ASP A 116 11.36 -0.90 7.10
C ASP A 116 12.87 -1.22 7.18
N GLU A 117 13.75 -0.22 7.12
CA GLU A 117 15.21 -0.44 7.24
C GLU A 117 15.68 -0.61 8.69
N LYS A 118 14.91 -0.11 9.68
CA LYS A 118 15.30 -0.15 11.10
C LYS A 118 14.95 -1.45 11.82
N GLU A 119 14.03 -2.25 11.29
CA GLU A 119 13.67 -3.56 11.87
C GLU A 119 14.57 -4.72 11.41
N GLY A 120 15.48 -4.50 10.44
CA GLY A 120 16.44 -5.52 9.98
C GLY A 120 17.77 -5.56 10.75
N GLY A 121 18.00 -4.63 11.68
CA GLY A 121 19.26 -4.45 12.40
C GLY A 121 19.28 -5.07 13.80
N LYS A 122 18.88 -6.32 13.94
CA LYS A 122 19.21 -7.16 15.10
C LYS A 122 18.93 -8.62 14.76
N ASN A 123 19.98 -9.33 14.35
CA ASN A 123 20.28 -10.69 14.76
C ASN A 123 21.72 -11.00 14.33
N ASP A 124 22.53 -11.24 15.35
CA ASP A 124 23.89 -11.82 15.42
C ASP A 124 25.08 -11.05 14.80
#